data_AF-A0A1Q6LHW7-F1
#
_entry.id   AF-A0A1Q6LHW7-F1
#
_cell.length_a   1.000
_cell.length_b   1.000
_cell.length_c   1.000
_cell.angle_alpha   90.00
_cell.angle_beta   90.00
_cell.angle_gamma   90.00
#
_symmetry.space_group_name_H-M   'P 1'
#
loop_
_entity.id
_entity.type
_entity.pdbx_description
1 polymer ?
#
loop_
_entity_poly.entity_id
_entity_poly.type
_entity_poly.pdbx_seq_one_letter_code
_entity_poly.pdbx_strand_id
1 'polypeptide(L)'
;MALIIITIVVMFLVLIFWSFTNLGKTNITKKILWMSLLFGIVFLTTYVTFLISKNSITYPSKEIMHSVQEVLVLMFSGVNGCFFIPAICKSIDNLYQKKIDETHFFRRVILFGVILIILLALECGYMKTTQKGILEIMYSNQ
;
A
#
# COMPACT_ATOMS: atom_id res chain seq x y z
N MET A 1 -7.86 18.90 4.78
CA MET A 1 -8.31 17.49 4.94
C MET A 1 -9.01 16.97 3.70
N ALA A 2 -10.06 17.63 3.18
CA ALA A 2 -10.80 17.19 1.98
C ALA A 2 -9.91 16.92 0.74
N LEU A 3 -8.95 17.81 0.44
CA LEU A 3 -8.01 17.62 -0.68
C LEU A 3 -7.18 16.33 -0.56
N ILE A 4 -6.69 16.00 0.65
CA ILE A 4 -5.90 14.78 0.88
C ILE A 4 -6.76 13.54 0.63
N ILE A 5 -7.99 13.53 1.13
CA ILE A 5 -8.93 12.42 0.93
C ILE A 5 -9.24 12.25 -0.56
N ILE A 6 -9.51 13.34 -1.30
CA ILE A 6 -9.75 13.29 -2.74
C ILE A 6 -8.54 12.70 -3.47
N THR A 7 -7.33 13.13 -3.14
CA THR A 7 -6.09 12.58 -3.73
C THR A 7 -5.97 11.07 -3.46
N ILE A 8 -6.25 10.63 -2.23
CA ILE A 8 -6.24 9.21 -1.87
C ILE A 8 -7.26 8.44 -2.70
N VAL A 9 -8.50 8.93 -2.82
CA VAL A 9 -9.55 8.29 -3.60
C VAL A 9 -9.15 8.16 -5.07
N VAL A 10 -8.65 9.24 -5.69
CA VAL A 10 -8.18 9.22 -7.08
C VAL A 10 -7.04 8.22 -7.27
N MET A 11 -6.09 8.18 -6.34
CA MET A 11 -4.98 7.22 -6.38
C MET A 11 -5.49 5.77 -6.33
N PHE A 12 -6.44 5.44 -5.46
CA PHE A 12 -7.02 4.10 -5.40
C PHE A 12 -7.83 3.75 -6.66
N LEU A 13 -8.56 4.70 -7.25
CA LEU A 13 -9.26 4.47 -8.52
C LEU A 13 -8.29 4.13 -9.65
N VAL A 14 -7.20 4.89 -9.78
CA VAL A 14 -6.14 4.63 -10.77
C VAL A 14 -5.50 3.27 -10.52
N LEU A 15 -5.16 2.97 -9.26
CA LEU A 15 -4.59 1.68 -8.85
C LEU A 15 -5.49 0.50 -9.21
N ILE A 16 -6.78 0.59 -8.90
CA ILE A 16 -7.78 -0.46 -9.19
C ILE A 16 -7.88 -0.66 -10.71
N PHE A 17 -8.06 0.43 -11.47
CA PHE A 17 -8.19 0.36 -12.92
C PHE A 17 -6.94 -0.23 -13.58
N TRP A 18 -5.76 0.22 -13.17
CA TRP A 18 -4.49 -0.26 -13.74
C TRP A 18 -4.22 -1.72 -13.40
N SER A 19 -4.49 -2.13 -12.16
CA SER A 19 -4.33 -3.53 -11.75
C SER A 19 -5.30 -4.46 -12.47
N PHE A 20 -6.55 -4.03 -12.60
CA PHE A 20 -7.60 -4.80 -13.27
C PHE A 20 -7.35 -4.97 -14.78
N THR A 21 -6.83 -3.93 -15.43
CA THR A 21 -6.42 -3.98 -16.85
C THR A 21 -5.18 -4.86 -17.04
N ASN A 22 -4.21 -4.82 -16.13
CA ASN A 22 -3.02 -5.70 -16.18
C ASN A 22 -3.32 -7.19 -16.01
N LEU A 23 -4.44 -7.55 -15.36
CA LEU A 23 -4.92 -8.94 -15.28
C LEU A 23 -5.54 -9.47 -16.59
N GLY A 24 -5.61 -8.64 -17.64
CA GLY A 24 -5.87 -9.06 -19.01
C GLY A 24 -7.16 -9.87 -19.18
N LYS A 25 -7.07 -11.04 -19.82
CA LYS A 25 -8.21 -11.92 -20.14
C LYS A 25 -8.52 -12.95 -19.04
N THR A 26 -7.95 -12.78 -17.84
CA THR A 26 -8.24 -13.67 -16.70
C THR A 26 -9.72 -13.63 -16.31
N ASN A 27 -10.30 -14.76 -15.89
CA ASN A 27 -11.70 -14.83 -15.41
C ASN A 27 -11.98 -13.81 -14.30
N ILE A 28 -13.17 -13.19 -14.33
CA ILE A 28 -13.56 -12.12 -13.40
C ILE A 28 -13.43 -12.54 -11.92
N THR A 29 -13.85 -13.76 -11.58
CA THR A 29 -13.75 -14.30 -10.21
C THR A 29 -12.30 -14.37 -9.74
N LYS A 30 -11.39 -14.83 -10.62
CA LYS A 30 -9.96 -14.89 -10.33
C LYS A 30 -9.35 -13.50 -10.24
N LYS A 31 -9.80 -12.54 -11.06
CA LYS A 31 -9.34 -11.15 -10.97
C LYS A 31 -9.65 -10.53 -9.62
N ILE A 32 -10.90 -10.67 -9.17
CA ILE A 32 -11.36 -10.15 -7.88
C ILE A 32 -10.56 -10.79 -6.74
N LEU A 33 -10.35 -12.11 -6.78
CA LEU A 33 -9.57 -12.84 -5.77
C LEU A 33 -8.10 -12.36 -5.71
N TRP A 34 -7.45 -12.21 -6.86
CA TRP A 34 -6.07 -11.71 -6.90
C TRP A 34 -5.96 -10.28 -6.41
N MET A 35 -6.90 -9.41 -6.79
CA MET A 35 -6.92 -8.04 -6.31
C MET A 35 -7.13 -7.98 -4.80
N SER A 36 -8.12 -8.68 -4.24
CA SER A 36 -8.38 -8.64 -2.80
C SER A 36 -7.19 -9.16 -1.99
N LEU A 37 -6.54 -10.23 -2.46
CA LEU A 37 -5.32 -10.76 -1.86
C LEU A 37 -4.18 -9.72 -1.86
N LEU A 38 -3.90 -9.10 -3.00
CA LEU A 38 -2.80 -8.14 -3.15
C LEU A 38 -3.04 -6.86 -2.36
N PHE A 39 -4.27 -6.34 -2.36
CA PHE A 39 -4.65 -5.22 -1.50
C PHE A 39 -4.49 -5.58 -0.02
N GLY A 40 -4.97 -6.76 0.40
CA GLY A 40 -4.83 -7.24 1.77
C GLY A 40 -3.37 -7.29 2.24
N ILE A 41 -2.47 -7.78 1.38
CA ILE A 41 -1.02 -7.82 1.68
C ILE A 41 -0.48 -6.40 1.88
N VAL A 42 -0.75 -5.47 0.96
CA VAL A 42 -0.20 -4.11 1.02
C VAL A 42 -0.74 -3.33 2.23
N PHE A 43 -2.03 -3.47 2.53
CA PHE A 43 -2.62 -2.85 3.72
C PHE A 43 -2.03 -3.41 5.01
N LEU A 44 -1.86 -4.73 5.08
CA LEU A 44 -1.29 -5.39 6.26
C LEU A 44 0.16 -4.95 6.49
N THR A 45 0.99 -4.95 5.44
CA THR A 45 2.41 -4.56 5.57
C THR A 45 2.54 -3.08 5.95
N THR A 46 1.76 -2.19 5.34
CA THR A 46 1.76 -0.76 5.68
C THR A 46 1.27 -0.53 7.12
N TYR A 47 0.26 -1.27 7.57
CA TYR A 47 -0.22 -1.19 8.95
C TYR A 47 0.87 -1.62 9.95
N VAL A 48 1.60 -2.70 9.66
CA VAL A 48 2.75 -3.12 10.48
C VAL A 48 3.82 -2.03 10.51
N THR A 49 4.14 -1.42 9.37
CA THR A 49 5.08 -0.28 9.30
C THR A 49 4.61 0.89 10.17
N PHE A 50 3.32 1.20 10.18
CA PHE A 50 2.75 2.22 11.07
C PHE A 50 2.98 1.87 12.55
N LEU A 51 2.68 0.65 12.96
CA LEU A 51 2.88 0.21 14.35
C LEU A 51 4.34 0.31 14.78
N ILE A 52 5.28 -0.07 13.92
CA ILE A 52 6.72 0.05 14.20
C ILE A 52 7.13 1.51 14.31
N SER A 53 6.70 2.36 13.37
CA SER A 53 7.04 3.78 13.35
C SER A 53 6.51 4.54 14.57
N LYS A 54 5.38 4.09 15.13
CA LYS A 54 4.73 4.65 16.32
C LYS A 54 5.50 4.43 17.62
N ASN A 55 6.45 3.48 17.70
CA ASN A 55 7.06 2.95 18.94
C ASN A 55 7.81 3.97 19.84
N SER A 56 7.69 5.27 19.59
CA SER A 56 8.27 6.37 20.40
C SER A 56 7.44 7.66 20.31
N ILE A 57 6.16 7.56 19.94
CA ILE A 57 5.26 8.69 19.73
C ILE A 57 4.06 8.59 20.69
N THR A 58 3.92 9.61 21.53
CA THR A 58 2.78 9.74 22.44
C THR A 58 1.71 10.60 21.79
N TYR A 59 0.51 10.04 21.66
CA TYR A 59 -0.65 10.75 21.11
C TYR A 59 -1.50 11.33 22.25
N PRO A 60 -2.06 12.55 22.09
CA PRO A 60 -2.89 13.19 23.11
C PRO A 60 -4.19 12.43 23.40
N SER A 61 -4.76 11.75 22.39
CA SER A 61 -5.94 10.90 22.55
C SER A 61 -5.90 9.70 21.59
N LYS A 62 -6.70 8.67 21.90
CA LYS A 62 -6.86 7.50 21.03
C LYS A 62 -7.54 7.86 19.70
N GLU A 63 -8.43 8.85 19.72
CA GLU A 63 -9.15 9.31 18.52
C GLU A 63 -8.19 9.94 17.52
N ILE A 64 -7.32 10.86 17.99
CA ILE A 64 -6.31 11.50 17.13
C ILE A 64 -5.35 10.45 16.55
N MET A 65 -4.93 9.49 17.37
CA MET A 65 -4.10 8.38 16.91
C MET A 65 -4.79 7.58 15.80
N HIS A 66 -6.08 7.29 15.93
CA HIS A 66 -6.85 6.54 14.93
C HIS A 66 -6.96 7.32 13.62
N SER A 67 -7.28 8.61 13.67
CA SER A 67 -7.35 9.44 12.47
C SER A 67 -6.00 9.55 11.75
N VAL A 68 -4.90 9.71 12.49
CA VAL A 68 -3.54 9.73 11.91
C VAL A 68 -3.20 8.36 11.31
N GLN A 69 -3.54 7.27 11.99
CA GLN A 69 -3.36 5.92 11.48
C GLN A 69 -4.12 5.71 10.17
N GLU A 70 -5.41 6.04 10.10
CA GLU A 70 -6.23 5.85 8.90
C GLU A 70 -5.64 6.59 7.70
N VAL A 71 -5.31 7.87 7.88
CA VAL A 71 -4.78 8.70 6.79
C VAL A 71 -3.43 8.19 6.31
N LEU A 72 -2.50 7.89 7.23
CA LEU A 72 -1.17 7.41 6.86
C LEU A 72 -1.23 6.00 6.27
N VAL A 73 -1.98 5.07 6.87
CA VAL A 73 -2.08 3.71 6.31
C VAL A 73 -2.71 3.74 4.92
N LEU A 74 -3.78 4.50 4.70
CA LEU A 74 -4.41 4.62 3.37
C LEU A 74 -3.46 5.24 2.34
N MET A 75 -2.78 6.33 2.71
CA MET A 75 -1.89 7.04 1.80
C MET A 75 -0.71 6.17 1.38
N PHE A 76 0.01 5.58 2.34
CA PHE A 76 1.17 4.75 2.05
C PHE A 76 0.77 3.42 1.40
N SER A 77 -0.39 2.85 1.75
CA SER A 77 -0.90 1.64 1.07
C SER A 77 -1.23 1.92 -0.39
N GLY A 78 -1.76 3.10 -0.71
CA GLY A 78 -1.99 3.50 -2.09
C GLY A 78 -0.69 3.67 -2.88
N VAL A 79 0.33 4.30 -2.28
CA VAL A 79 1.66 4.48 -2.91
C VAL A 79 2.34 3.13 -3.14
N ASN A 80 2.45 2.30 -2.10
CA ASN A 80 3.01 0.95 -2.20
C ASN A 80 2.21 0.06 -3.15
N GLY A 81 0.88 0.20 -3.14
CA GLY A 81 -0.03 -0.52 -4.01
C GLY A 81 0.21 -0.20 -5.48
N CYS A 82 0.37 1.08 -5.84
CA CYS A 82 0.68 1.54 -7.20
C CYS A 82 1.96 0.92 -7.77
N PHE A 83 2.96 0.69 -6.93
CA PHE A 83 4.19 0.02 -7.36
C PHE A 83 4.00 -1.50 -7.47
N PHE A 84 3.45 -2.14 -6.42
CA PHE A 84 3.47 -3.58 -6.27
C PHE A 84 2.34 -4.29 -7.04
N ILE A 85 1.10 -3.85 -6.88
CA ILE A 85 -0.08 -4.59 -7.33
C ILE A 85 -0.13 -4.69 -8.87
N PRO A 86 0.00 -3.60 -9.65
CA PRO A 86 -0.03 -3.69 -11.11
C PRO A 86 1.07 -4.59 -11.68
N ALA A 87 2.26 -4.59 -11.08
CA ALA A 87 3.40 -5.39 -11.51
C ALA A 87 3.18 -6.90 -11.29
N ILE A 88 2.61 -7.28 -10.13
CA ILE A 88 2.23 -8.67 -9.86
C ILE A 88 1.05 -9.09 -10.74
N CYS A 89 0.02 -8.25 -10.88
CA CYS A 89 -1.11 -8.49 -11.79
C CYS A 89 -0.66 -8.79 -13.22
N LYS A 90 0.31 -8.04 -13.73
CA LYS A 90 0.86 -8.29 -15.07
C LYS A 90 1.61 -9.62 -15.16
N SER A 91 2.31 -10.00 -14.10
CA SER A 91 3.01 -11.29 -14.01
C SER A 91 2.03 -12.46 -13.92
N ILE A 92 0.91 -12.29 -13.22
CA ILE A 92 -0.19 -13.27 -13.15
C ILE A 92 -0.82 -13.48 -14.53
N ASP A 93 -1.10 -12.40 -15.28
CA ASP A 93 -1.65 -12.49 -16.64
C ASP A 93 -0.69 -13.24 -17.58
N ASN A 94 0.61 -12.95 -17.49
CA ASN A 94 1.62 -13.67 -18.28
C ASN A 94 1.69 -15.16 -17.93
N LEU A 95 1.51 -15.52 -16.65
CA LEU A 95 1.47 -16.91 -16.21
C LEU A 95 0.23 -17.63 -16.77
N TYR A 96 -0.96 -17.02 -16.67
CA TYR A 96 -2.19 -17.60 -17.23
C TYR A 96 -2.16 -17.72 -18.75
N GLN A 97 -1.48 -16.80 -19.44
CA GLN A 97 -1.26 -16.87 -20.88
C GLN A 97 -0.12 -17.81 -21.30
N LYS A 98 0.50 -18.53 -20.37
CA LYS A 98 1.67 -19.41 -20.62
C LYS A 98 2.83 -18.70 -21.31
N LYS A 99 2.97 -17.39 -21.09
CA LYS A 99 4.11 -16.58 -21.57
C LYS A 99 5.33 -16.71 -20.66
N ILE A 100 5.11 -17.10 -19.41
CA ILE A 100 6.14 -17.38 -18.42
C ILE A 100 5.76 -18.65 -17.66
N ASP A 101 6.78 -19.37 -17.19
CA ASP A 101 6.60 -20.53 -16.32
C ASP A 101 6.48 -20.11 -14.84
N GLU A 102 6.02 -21.05 -14.01
CA GLU A 102 5.83 -20.85 -12.56
C GLU A 102 7.11 -20.41 -11.85
N THR A 103 8.27 -20.96 -12.23
CA THR A 103 9.57 -20.57 -11.67
C THR A 103 9.91 -19.11 -11.99
N HIS A 104 9.62 -18.66 -13.22
CA HIS A 104 9.83 -17.28 -13.62
C HIS A 104 8.87 -16.31 -12.91
N PHE A 105 7.61 -16.73 -12.73
CA PHE A 105 6.63 -15.99 -11.96
C PHE A 105 7.09 -15.82 -10.50
N PHE A 106 7.47 -16.91 -9.83
CA PHE A 106 7.89 -16.87 -8.44
C PHE A 106 9.12 -15.99 -8.22
N ARG A 107 10.11 -16.06 -9.13
CA ARG A 107 11.30 -15.20 -9.09
C ARG A 107 10.94 -13.71 -9.20
N ARG A 108 9.95 -13.35 -10.02
CA ARG A 108 9.45 -11.95 -10.11
C ARG A 108 8.72 -11.52 -8.86
N VAL A 109 7.86 -12.37 -8.29
CA VAL A 109 7.15 -12.08 -7.04
C VAL A 109 8.14 -11.82 -5.91
N ILE A 110 9.18 -12.66 -5.77
CA ILE A 110 10.24 -12.45 -4.79
C ILE A 110 10.96 -11.12 -5.02
N LEU A 111 11.35 -10.82 -6.27
CA LEU A 111 12.02 -9.56 -6.60
C LEU A 111 11.21 -8.34 -6.14
N PHE A 112 9.93 -8.27 -6.53
CA PHE A 112 9.06 -7.17 -6.13
C PHE A 112 8.79 -7.15 -4.61
N GLY A 113 8.71 -8.32 -3.98
CA GLY A 113 8.58 -8.43 -2.52
C GLY A 113 9.80 -7.88 -1.77
N VAL A 114 11.02 -8.18 -2.22
CA VAL A 114 12.24 -7.62 -1.62
C VAL A 114 12.29 -6.10 -1.78
N ILE A 115 11.93 -5.58 -2.97
CA ILE A 115 11.88 -4.13 -3.19
C ILE A 115 10.84 -3.49 -2.26
N LEU A 116 9.66 -4.10 -2.11
CA LEU A 116 8.63 -3.60 -1.20
C LEU A 116 9.13 -3.56 0.25
N ILE A 117 9.85 -4.58 0.73
CA ILE A 117 10.41 -4.58 2.09
C ILE A 117 11.41 -3.43 2.28
N ILE A 118 12.29 -3.17 1.30
CA ILE A 118 13.24 -2.07 1.35
C ILE A 118 12.50 -0.72 1.41
N LEU A 119 11.46 -0.55 0.60
CA LEU A 119 10.63 0.66 0.61
C LEU A 119 9.95 0.83 1.97
N LEU A 120 9.33 -0.21 2.53
CA LEU A 120 8.67 -0.16 3.84
C LEU A 120 9.65 0.21 4.97
N ALA A 121 10.90 -0.25 4.89
CA ALA A 121 11.94 0.11 5.87
C ALA A 121 12.27 1.62 5.82
N LEU A 122 12.39 2.19 4.61
CA LEU A 122 12.58 3.63 4.42
C LEU A 122 11.35 4.42 4.86
N GLU A 123 10.16 3.94 4.51
CA GLU A 123 8.89 4.54 4.87
C GLU A 123 8.67 4.59 6.38
N CYS A 124 9.20 3.63 7.14
CA CYS A 124 9.13 3.66 8.60
C CYS A 124 9.73 4.95 9.18
N GLY A 125 10.90 5.37 8.66
CA GLY A 125 11.54 6.62 9.06
C GLY A 125 10.74 7.85 8.64
N TYR A 126 10.21 7.85 7.42
CA TYR A 126 9.40 8.96 6.91
C TYR A 126 8.07 9.09 7.69
N MET A 127 7.36 7.98 7.89
CA MET A 127 6.09 7.91 8.62
C MET A 127 6.25 8.34 10.08
N LYS A 128 7.37 8.02 10.73
CA LYS A 128 7.70 8.51 12.08
C LYS A 128 7.82 10.04 12.10
N THR A 129 8.52 10.61 11.13
CA THR A 129 8.69 12.07 11.01
C THR A 129 7.36 12.75 10.70
N THR A 130 6.55 12.20 9.80
CA THR A 130 5.21 12.73 9.47
C THR A 130 4.29 12.73 10.69
N GLN A 131 4.26 11.64 11.48
CA GLN A 131 3.47 11.58 12.71
C GLN A 131 3.86 12.67 13.70
N LYS A 132 5.17 12.90 13.91
CA LYS A 132 5.67 13.97 14.78
C LYS A 132 5.25 15.36 14.27
N GLY A 133 5.39 15.62 12.97
CA GLY A 133 4.99 16.90 12.38
C GLY A 133 3.49 17.17 12.51
N ILE A 134 2.65 16.14 12.33
CA ILE A 134 1.20 16.26 12.56
C ILE A 134 0.91 16.63 14.03
N LEU A 135 1.58 15.97 14.98
CA LEU A 135 1.43 16.26 16.41
C LEU A 135 1.89 17.67 16.79
N GLU A 136 3.03 18.12 16.26
CA GLU A 136 3.55 19.46 16.51
C GLU A 136 2.59 20.55 16.05
N ILE A 137 2.02 20.42 14.84
CA ILE A 137 1.01 21.34 14.31
C ILE A 137 -0.25 21.34 15.19
N MET A 138 -0.64 20.19 15.75
CA MET A 138 -1.80 20.12 16.65
C MET A 138 -1.53 20.82 17.98
N TYR A 139 -0.32 20.64 18.55
CA TYR A 139 0.07 21.30 19.80
C TYR A 139 0.32 22.80 19.63
N SER A 140 0.80 23.25 18.46
CA SER A 140 1.03 24.68 18.19
C SER A 140 -0.25 25.48 17.91
N ASN A 141 -1.35 24.79 17.59
CA ASN A 141 -2.67 25.40 17.35
C ASN A 141 -3.61 25.29 18.56
N GLN A 142 -3.11 24.82 19.71
CA GLN A 142 -3.75 24.95 21.02
C GLN A 142 -3.21 26.17 21.76
#